data_AF-A0A8H2WCQ0-F1
#
_entry.id   AF-A0A8H2WCQ0-F1
#
_cell.length_a   1.000
_cell.length_b   1.000
_cell.length_c   1.000
_cell.angle_alpha   90.00
_cell.angle_beta   90.00
_cell.angle_gamma   90.00
#
_symmetry.space_group_name_H-M   'P 1'
#
loop_
_entity.id
_entity.type
_entity.pdbx_description
1 polymer ?
#
loop_
_entity_poly.entity_id
_entity_poly.type
_entity_poly.pdbx_seq_one_letter_code
_entity_poly.pdbx_strand_id
1 'polypeptide(L)'
;MSTPILLNINNHGSSTPVTEGNATPTQGRNSAQESLRIAQENLRPVRLLSPDGGGIRGLSALYILREFMNRLESCLNVEGELRPCNYFDMICGTSTGGLIAVMLGKLRITVNEAIDAYARLSESIFGKTKWIWKEGRYSARALEEEISLIVRERALALEWSASADGNSPHTTEELKELGRKVMMRDNGSQTENSKVWV
;
A
#
# COMPACT_ATOMS: atom_id res chain seq x y z
N MET A 1 -16.70 6.35 -11.17
CA MET A 1 -16.17 7.49 -10.39
C MET A 1 -16.75 7.37 -8.99
N SER A 2 -16.01 6.76 -8.07
CA SER A 2 -16.50 6.40 -6.73
C SER A 2 -16.27 7.56 -5.77
N THR A 3 -17.35 8.09 -5.21
CA THR A 3 -17.35 9.06 -4.11
C THR A 3 -17.07 8.32 -2.78
N PRO A 4 -16.30 8.91 -1.84
CA PRO A 4 -16.14 8.32 -0.52
C PRO A 4 -17.42 8.52 0.31
N ILE A 5 -17.87 7.43 0.94
CA ILE A 5 -19.03 7.43 1.84
C ILE A 5 -18.55 7.87 3.23
N LEU A 6 -19.00 9.03 3.68
CA LEU A 6 -18.94 9.45 5.09
C LEU A 6 -20.03 8.72 5.86
N LEU A 7 -19.65 7.77 6.72
CA LEU A 7 -20.54 7.16 7.71
C LEU A 7 -20.89 8.20 8.79
N ASN A 8 -22.05 8.85 8.64
CA ASN A 8 -22.61 9.73 9.65
C ASN A 8 -23.47 8.90 10.61
N ILE A 9 -22.92 8.58 11.78
CA ILE A 9 -23.66 8.01 12.91
C ILE A 9 -24.20 9.15 13.77
N ASN A 10 -25.44 9.57 13.51
CA ASN A 10 -26.28 10.24 14.50
C ASN A 10 -27.75 9.95 14.21
N ASN A 11 -28.38 9.27 15.17
CA ASN A 11 -29.79 8.89 15.20
C ASN A 11 -30.56 9.91 16.06
N HIS A 12 -31.69 10.44 15.57
CA HIS A 12 -32.97 10.66 16.28
C HIS A 12 -33.94 11.59 15.49
N GLY A 13 -35.15 11.10 15.19
CA GLY A 13 -36.42 11.85 15.34
C GLY A 13 -37.01 12.69 14.18
N SER A 14 -37.94 12.08 13.42
CA SER A 14 -39.24 12.57 12.87
C SER A 14 -39.46 13.99 12.28
N SER A 15 -39.70 14.01 10.96
CA SER A 15 -40.75 14.67 10.12
C SER A 15 -41.24 16.12 10.34
N THR A 16 -41.15 16.97 9.31
CA THR A 16 -42.26 17.42 8.40
C THR A 16 -41.70 18.28 7.23
N PRO A 17 -42.39 18.38 6.07
CA PRO A 17 -41.91 19.09 4.88
C PRO A 17 -42.38 20.55 4.85
N VAL A 18 -41.47 21.47 4.51
CA VAL A 18 -41.82 22.86 4.15
C VAL A 18 -41.29 23.14 2.75
N THR A 19 -42.22 23.41 1.84
CA THR A 19 -42.00 23.89 0.48
C THR A 19 -41.96 25.41 0.52
N GLU A 20 -40.89 26.05 0.07
CA GLU A 20 -40.94 27.34 -0.65
C GLU A 20 -39.54 27.83 -1.08
N GLY A 21 -39.46 28.34 -2.30
CA GLY A 21 -38.53 29.41 -2.68
C GLY A 21 -37.25 29.01 -3.41
N ASN A 22 -37.31 28.98 -4.75
CA ASN A 22 -36.14 29.14 -5.62
C ASN A 22 -35.49 30.52 -5.35
N ALA A 23 -34.44 30.54 -4.54
CA ALA A 23 -33.48 31.63 -4.49
C ALA A 23 -32.13 31.03 -4.86
N THR A 24 -31.56 31.47 -5.99
CA THR A 24 -30.16 31.22 -6.36
C THR A 24 -29.26 32.07 -5.46
N PRO A 25 -28.34 31.49 -4.66
CA PRO A 25 -27.44 32.34 -3.90
C PRO A 25 -25.99 31.84 -3.98
N THR A 26 -25.24 32.63 -4.75
CA THR A 26 -23.96 33.20 -4.33
C THR A 26 -22.72 32.30 -4.42
N GLN A 27 -21.85 32.71 -5.33
CA GLN A 27 -20.50 32.27 -5.68
C GLN A 27 -19.46 32.35 -4.52
N GLY A 28 -19.91 32.37 -3.26
CA GLY A 28 -19.09 32.45 -2.04
C GLY A 28 -19.30 31.29 -1.05
N ARG A 29 -20.28 30.39 -1.26
CA ARG A 29 -20.49 29.23 -0.37
C ARG A 29 -19.51 28.08 -0.59
N ASN A 30 -18.97 27.97 -1.81
CA ASN A 30 -18.09 26.87 -2.18
C ASN A 30 -16.71 27.00 -1.52
N SER A 31 -16.19 28.22 -1.31
CA SER A 31 -14.86 28.41 -0.70
C SER A 31 -14.84 28.03 0.78
N ALA A 32 -15.90 28.35 1.53
CA ALA A 32 -15.99 27.97 2.95
C ALA A 32 -16.18 26.47 3.16
N GLN A 33 -16.97 25.82 2.30
CA GLN A 33 -17.13 24.36 2.31
C GLN A 33 -15.84 23.64 1.88
N GLU A 34 -15.12 24.18 0.89
CA GLU A 34 -13.80 23.69 0.48
C GLU A 34 -12.79 23.86 1.62
N SER A 35 -12.78 25.01 2.28
CA SER A 35 -11.90 25.31 3.41
C SER A 35 -12.19 24.40 4.62
N LEU A 36 -13.46 24.10 4.87
CA LEU A 36 -13.88 23.15 5.91
C LEU A 36 -13.50 21.71 5.56
N ARG A 37 -13.64 21.29 4.30
CA ARG A 37 -13.18 19.98 3.82
C ARG A 37 -11.67 19.84 3.94
N ILE A 38 -10.91 20.86 3.53
CA ILE A 38 -9.44 20.90 3.67
C ILE A 38 -9.04 20.91 5.14
N ALA A 39 -9.76 21.65 5.99
CA ALA A 39 -9.52 21.63 7.44
C ALA A 39 -9.86 20.26 8.06
N GLN A 40 -10.93 19.60 7.63
CA GLN A 40 -11.32 18.26 8.08
C GLN A 40 -10.36 17.16 7.57
N GLU A 41 -9.86 17.27 6.33
CA GLU A 41 -8.77 16.44 5.79
C GLU A 41 -7.50 16.58 6.63
N ASN A 42 -7.17 17.80 7.08
CA ASN A 42 -6.04 18.06 7.98
C ASN A 42 -6.26 17.59 9.43
N LEU A 43 -7.50 17.22 9.79
CA LEU A 43 -7.85 16.70 11.11
C LEU A 43 -7.99 15.17 11.13
N ARG A 44 -7.83 14.49 10.00
CA ARG A 44 -7.92 13.03 9.96
C ARG A 44 -6.74 12.42 10.74
N PRO A 45 -6.98 11.49 11.68
CA PRO A 45 -5.90 10.86 12.43
C PRO A 45 -4.90 10.15 11.51
N VAL A 46 -3.61 10.25 11.85
CA VAL A 46 -2.55 9.53 11.15
C VAL A 46 -2.68 8.03 11.42
N ARG A 47 -2.74 7.23 10.35
CA ARG A 47 -2.83 5.77 10.41
C ARG A 47 -1.47 5.16 10.10
N LEU A 48 -0.86 4.55 11.13
CA LEU A 48 0.45 3.91 11.05
C LEU A 48 0.32 2.39 11.03
N LEU A 49 1.03 1.74 10.11
CA LEU A 49 1.28 0.30 10.13
C LEU A 49 2.76 0.05 10.44
N SER A 50 3.03 -0.75 11.48
CA SER A 50 4.39 -1.10 11.89
C SER A 50 4.54 -2.61 12.09
N PRO A 51 4.93 -3.37 11.05
CA PRO A 51 5.22 -4.80 11.18
C PRO A 51 6.55 -5.02 11.91
N ASP A 52 6.53 -5.85 12.94
CA ASP A 52 7.74 -6.19 13.71
C ASP A 52 8.71 -7.06 12.89
N GLY A 53 10.01 -6.91 13.20
CA GLY A 53 11.06 -7.80 12.71
C GLY A 53 11.02 -9.16 13.41
N GLY A 54 11.32 -10.25 12.68
CA GLY A 54 11.19 -11.58 13.27
C GLY A 54 11.70 -12.78 12.46
N GLY A 55 12.33 -12.55 11.30
CA GLY A 55 12.71 -13.64 10.39
C GLY A 55 11.47 -14.26 9.74
N ILE A 56 11.43 -15.59 9.57
CA ILE A 56 10.26 -16.30 9.02
C ILE A 56 8.92 -15.94 9.69
N ARG A 57 8.94 -15.56 10.98
CA ARG A 57 7.76 -15.13 11.74
C ARG A 57 7.08 -13.88 11.17
N GLY A 58 7.71 -13.14 10.26
CA GLY A 58 7.04 -12.05 9.52
C GLY A 58 5.78 -12.51 8.78
N LEU A 59 5.67 -13.80 8.39
CA LEU A 59 4.45 -14.37 7.82
C LEU A 59 3.25 -14.26 8.76
N SER A 60 3.43 -14.39 10.08
CA SER A 60 2.30 -14.24 11.00
C SER A 60 1.74 -12.82 11.00
N ALA A 61 2.62 -11.81 10.94
CA ALA A 61 2.20 -10.42 10.83
C ALA A 61 1.43 -10.16 9.53
N LEU A 62 1.88 -10.75 8.41
CA LEU A 62 1.17 -10.67 7.14
C LEU A 62 -0.19 -11.37 7.16
N TYR A 63 -0.31 -12.54 7.78
CA TYR A 63 -1.61 -13.22 7.92
C TYR A 63 -2.60 -12.46 8.79
N ILE A 64 -2.13 -11.86 9.89
CA ILE A 64 -2.95 -10.97 10.73
C ILE A 64 -3.41 -9.76 9.92
N LEU A 65 -2.47 -9.13 9.18
CA LEU A 65 -2.80 -8.00 8.33
C LEU A 65 -3.78 -8.36 7.21
N ARG A 66 -3.67 -9.57 6.63
CA ARG A 66 -4.60 -10.05 5.60
C ARG A 66 -6.02 -10.13 6.16
N GLU A 67 -6.19 -10.73 7.32
CA GLU A 67 -7.50 -10.82 7.97
C GLU A 67 -8.06 -9.42 8.28
N PHE A 68 -7.21 -8.50 8.75
CA PHE A 68 -7.61 -7.11 8.96
C PHE A 68 -8.10 -6.44 7.66
N MET A 69 -7.35 -6.58 6.57
CA MET A 69 -7.69 -5.98 5.28
C MET A 69 -8.95 -6.62 4.67
N ASN A 70 -9.16 -7.92 4.82
CA ASN A 70 -10.38 -8.62 4.36
C ASN A 70 -11.63 -8.12 5.10
N ARG A 71 -11.52 -7.89 6.41
CA ARG A 71 -12.61 -7.28 7.19
C ARG A 71 -12.87 -5.84 6.75
N LEU A 72 -11.80 -5.09 6.46
CA LEU A 72 -11.93 -3.73 5.95
C LEU A 72 -12.63 -3.69 4.59
N GLU A 73 -12.28 -4.59 3.66
CA GLU A 73 -12.96 -4.77 2.37
C GLU A 73 -14.46 -5.02 2.56
N SER A 74 -14.79 -5.95 3.45
CA SER A 74 -16.18 -6.30 3.81
C SER A 74 -16.95 -5.10 4.40
N CYS A 75 -16.33 -4.35 5.32
CA CYS A 75 -16.94 -3.18 5.94
C CYS A 75 -17.16 -2.02 4.96
N LEU A 76 -16.27 -1.88 3.96
CA LEU A 76 -16.37 -0.83 2.95
C LEU A 76 -17.28 -1.20 1.78
N ASN A 77 -17.70 -2.47 1.68
CA ASN A 77 -18.49 -3.01 0.58
C ASN A 77 -17.88 -2.66 -0.80
N VAL A 78 -16.57 -2.86 -0.89
CA VAL A 78 -15.79 -2.68 -2.12
C VAL A 78 -15.37 -4.04 -2.64
N GLU A 79 -15.32 -4.19 -3.96
CA GLU A 79 -14.86 -5.42 -4.60
C GLU A 79 -13.37 -5.31 -4.92
N GLY A 80 -12.59 -6.32 -4.53
CA GLY A 80 -11.22 -6.51 -4.95
C GLY A 80 -10.20 -6.23 -3.86
N GLU A 81 -9.01 -6.83 -4.02
CA GLU A 81 -7.99 -6.80 -2.98
C GLU A 81 -7.49 -5.40 -2.65
N LEU A 82 -7.63 -5.05 -1.38
CA LEU A 82 -7.17 -3.79 -0.85
C LEU A 82 -5.64 -3.73 -0.74
N ARG A 83 -5.08 -2.59 -1.12
CA ARG A 83 -3.65 -2.29 -0.96
C ARG A 83 -3.42 -1.51 0.33
N PRO A 84 -2.58 -1.99 1.27
CA PRO A 84 -2.34 -1.29 2.53
C PRO A 84 -1.88 0.17 2.36
N CYS A 85 -1.09 0.48 1.33
CA CYS A 85 -0.64 1.85 1.04
C CYS A 85 -1.77 2.87 0.79
N ASN A 86 -2.99 2.42 0.49
CA ASN A 86 -4.15 3.29 0.31
C ASN A 86 -4.88 3.60 1.64
N TYR A 87 -4.58 2.84 2.71
CA TYR A 87 -5.27 2.91 4.00
C TYR A 87 -4.36 3.31 5.16
N PHE A 88 -3.05 3.14 5.01
CA PHE A 88 -2.07 3.59 5.98
C PHE A 88 -1.29 4.78 5.41
N ASP A 89 -1.19 5.83 6.21
CA ASP A 89 -0.47 7.04 5.88
C ASP A 89 1.03 6.83 5.99
N MET A 90 1.45 5.90 6.85
CA MET A 90 2.83 5.48 7.05
C MET A 90 2.90 3.97 7.25
N ILE A 91 3.88 3.33 6.60
CA ILE A 91 4.18 1.91 6.77
C ILE A 91 5.68 1.80 7.02
N CYS A 92 6.09 1.51 8.26
CA CYS A 92 7.49 1.37 8.64
C CYS A 92 7.76 0.01 9.28
N GLY A 93 9.02 -0.38 9.42
CA GLY A 93 9.38 -1.62 10.10
C GLY A 93 10.89 -1.81 10.19
N THR A 94 11.35 -2.70 11.07
CA THR A 94 12.78 -2.99 11.25
C THR A 94 13.12 -4.41 10.86
N SER A 95 14.35 -4.64 10.38
CA SER A 95 14.79 -5.96 9.90
C SER A 95 13.82 -6.51 8.83
N THR A 96 13.29 -7.72 9.00
CA THR A 96 12.30 -8.28 8.09
C THR A 96 10.98 -7.49 8.03
N GLY A 97 10.64 -6.75 9.10
CA GLY A 97 9.51 -5.83 9.08
C GLY A 97 9.72 -4.67 8.09
N GLY A 98 10.96 -4.24 7.90
CA GLY A 98 11.32 -3.25 6.87
C GLY A 98 11.14 -3.78 5.45
N LEU A 99 11.45 -5.06 5.22
CA LEU A 99 11.17 -5.71 3.92
C LEU A 99 9.67 -5.76 3.63
N ILE A 100 8.86 -6.12 4.64
CA ILE A 100 7.40 -6.08 4.55
C ILE A 100 6.92 -4.65 4.27
N ALA A 101 7.49 -3.65 4.94
CA ALA A 101 7.15 -2.24 4.72
C ALA A 101 7.47 -1.79 3.27
N VAL A 102 8.60 -2.20 2.70
CA VAL A 102 8.93 -1.96 1.28
C VAL A 102 7.90 -2.59 0.36
N MET A 103 7.55 -3.87 0.58
CA MET A 103 6.57 -4.58 -0.24
C MET A 103 5.21 -3.87 -0.24
N LEU A 104 4.62 -3.70 0.94
CA LEU A 104 3.27 -3.16 1.09
C LEU A 104 3.19 -1.67 0.75
N GLY A 105 4.27 -0.94 1.03
CA GLY A 105 4.34 0.50 0.87
C GLY A 105 4.88 0.92 -0.49
N LYS A 106 6.17 0.66 -0.75
CA LYS A 106 6.87 1.16 -1.95
C LYS A 106 6.50 0.40 -3.20
N LEU A 107 6.41 -0.92 -3.11
CA LEU A 107 5.97 -1.74 -4.24
C LEU A 107 4.45 -1.71 -4.42
N ARG A 108 3.69 -1.28 -3.39
CA ARG A 108 2.24 -1.11 -3.43
C ARG A 108 1.51 -2.41 -3.83
N ILE A 109 2.04 -3.54 -3.39
CA ILE A 109 1.43 -4.85 -3.62
C ILE A 109 0.37 -5.15 -2.54
N THR A 110 -0.54 -6.07 -2.83
CA THR A 110 -1.55 -6.51 -1.87
C THR A 110 -0.92 -7.36 -0.77
N VAL A 111 -1.68 -7.62 0.30
CA VAL A 111 -1.18 -8.46 1.39
C VAL A 111 -0.94 -9.89 0.91
N ASN A 112 -1.77 -10.41 0.00
CA ASN A 112 -1.60 -11.75 -0.57
C ASN A 112 -0.33 -11.85 -1.42
N GLU A 113 -0.10 -10.87 -2.31
CA GLU A 113 1.14 -10.78 -3.08
C GLU A 113 2.38 -10.71 -2.16
N ALA A 114 2.28 -9.96 -1.05
CA ALA A 114 3.37 -9.88 -0.07
C ALA A 114 3.60 -11.19 0.70
N ILE A 115 2.54 -11.95 1.02
CA ILE A 115 2.68 -13.29 1.63
C ILE A 115 3.45 -14.21 0.71
N ASP A 116 3.07 -14.26 -0.57
CA ASP A 116 3.71 -15.14 -1.54
C ASP A 116 5.18 -14.77 -1.77
N ALA A 117 5.46 -13.47 -1.94
CA ALA A 117 6.82 -12.97 -2.07
C ALA A 117 7.67 -13.26 -0.82
N TYR A 118 7.11 -13.02 0.36
CA TYR A 118 7.82 -13.22 1.62
C TYR A 118 8.06 -14.71 1.91
N ALA A 119 7.11 -15.59 1.57
CA ALA A 119 7.28 -17.04 1.69
C ALA A 119 8.47 -17.53 0.85
N ARG A 120 8.54 -17.16 -0.43
CA ARG A 120 9.67 -17.49 -1.32
C ARG A 120 11.00 -16.95 -0.80
N LEU A 121 11.02 -15.67 -0.45
CA LEU A 121 12.18 -14.99 0.14
C LEU A 121 12.68 -15.73 1.39
N SER A 122 11.75 -16.10 2.27
CA SER A 122 12.06 -16.74 3.54
C SER A 122 12.59 -18.17 3.37
N GLU A 123 12.10 -18.91 2.39
CA GLU A 123 12.63 -20.24 2.05
C GLU A 123 14.06 -20.14 1.49
N SER A 124 14.31 -19.17 0.62
CA SER A 124 15.63 -18.91 0.04
C SER A 124 16.67 -18.51 1.10
N ILE A 125 16.29 -17.67 2.07
CA ILE A 125 17.18 -17.14 3.11
C ILE A 125 17.32 -18.07 4.31
N PHE A 126 16.23 -18.63 4.81
CA PHE A 126 16.20 -19.43 6.04
C PHE A 126 16.25 -20.94 5.78
N GLY A 127 16.01 -21.41 4.56
CA GLY A 127 15.96 -22.84 4.23
C GLY A 127 17.31 -23.52 4.06
N LYS A 128 18.41 -22.76 3.91
CA LYS A 128 19.76 -23.33 3.71
C LYS A 128 20.71 -22.88 4.83
N THR A 129 20.83 -23.70 5.87
CA THR A 129 21.81 -23.49 6.94
C THR A 129 23.22 -23.60 6.37
N LYS A 130 23.95 -22.50 6.26
CA LYS A 130 25.38 -22.55 5.93
C LYS A 130 26.12 -23.26 7.07
N TRP A 131 27.02 -24.16 6.72
CA TRP A 131 27.90 -24.83 7.68
C TRP A 131 28.65 -23.78 8.51
N ILE A 132 28.74 -24.05 9.81
CA ILE A 132 29.00 -23.17 10.97
C ILE A 132 30.29 -22.31 10.90
N TRP A 133 31.09 -22.42 9.82
CA TRP A 133 32.42 -21.84 9.68
C TRP A 133 32.57 -20.70 8.65
N LYS A 134 31.47 -20.19 8.08
CA LYS A 134 31.49 -18.96 7.25
C LYS A 134 30.77 -17.81 7.95
N GLU A 135 31.33 -16.60 7.81
CA GLU A 135 30.75 -15.35 8.32
C GLU A 135 29.28 -15.19 7.89
N GLY A 136 28.39 -15.01 8.87
CA GLY A 136 26.97 -14.75 8.69
C GLY A 136 26.10 -16.01 8.51
N ARG A 137 25.06 -16.15 9.36
CA ARG A 137 24.05 -17.23 9.25
C ARG A 137 23.22 -17.18 7.95
N TYR A 138 23.18 -16.02 7.28
CA TYR A 138 22.34 -15.76 6.11
C TYR A 138 23.17 -15.25 4.92
N SER A 139 22.74 -15.57 3.70
CA SER A 139 23.41 -15.13 2.48
C SER A 139 22.90 -13.75 2.04
N ALA A 140 23.71 -12.71 2.19
CA ALA A 140 23.38 -11.35 1.70
C ALA A 140 23.04 -11.36 0.20
N ARG A 141 23.79 -12.13 -0.59
CA ARG A 141 23.55 -12.31 -2.02
C ARG A 141 22.17 -12.94 -2.32
N ALA A 142 21.74 -13.93 -1.54
CA ALA A 142 20.43 -14.55 -1.77
C ALA A 142 19.30 -13.54 -1.46
N LEU A 143 19.45 -12.78 -0.37
CA LEU A 143 18.52 -11.70 -0.05
C LEU A 143 18.45 -10.64 -1.17
N GLU A 144 19.59 -10.23 -1.72
CA GLU A 144 19.66 -9.28 -2.82
C GLU A 144 19.00 -9.82 -4.10
N GLU A 145 19.29 -11.07 -4.47
CA GLU A 145 18.71 -11.73 -5.64
C GLU A 145 17.17 -11.81 -5.52
N GLU A 146 16.65 -12.24 -4.38
CA GLU A 146 15.19 -12.34 -4.16
C GLU A 146 14.50 -10.97 -4.14
N ILE A 147 15.08 -9.97 -3.48
CA ILE A 147 14.53 -8.59 -3.51
C ILE A 147 14.52 -8.06 -4.95
N SER A 148 15.59 -8.30 -5.71
CA SER A 148 15.69 -7.87 -7.10
C SER A 148 14.61 -8.52 -7.97
N LEU A 149 14.30 -9.79 -7.74
CA LEU A 149 13.20 -10.50 -8.41
C LEU A 149 11.85 -9.87 -8.08
N ILE A 150 11.57 -9.63 -6.80
CA ILE A 150 10.29 -9.01 -6.36
C ILE A 150 10.11 -7.61 -6.97
N VAL A 151 11.16 -6.78 -6.95
CA VAL A 151 11.13 -5.46 -7.57
C VAL A 151 10.90 -5.56 -9.08
N ARG A 152 11.58 -6.49 -9.75
CA ARG A 152 11.44 -6.73 -11.19
C ARG A 152 10.04 -7.20 -11.57
N GLU A 153 9.50 -8.21 -10.88
CA GLU A 153 8.14 -8.71 -11.08
C GLU A 153 7.13 -7.57 -10.97
N ARG A 154 7.28 -6.72 -9.94
CA ARG A 154 6.41 -5.57 -9.77
C ARG A 154 6.53 -4.57 -10.91
N ALA A 155 7.75 -4.30 -11.35
CA ALA A 155 7.96 -3.30 -12.38
C ALA A 155 7.43 -3.73 -13.74
N LEU A 156 7.61 -5.02 -14.09
CA LEU A 156 7.00 -5.63 -15.27
C LEU A 156 5.47 -5.61 -15.19
N ALA A 157 4.88 -5.91 -14.03
CA ALA A 157 3.43 -5.83 -13.85
C ALA A 157 2.87 -4.42 -14.08
N LEU A 158 3.62 -3.38 -13.68
CA LEU A 158 3.25 -1.99 -13.91
C LEU A 158 3.43 -1.57 -15.38
N GLU A 159 4.50 -1.99 -16.04
CA GLU A 159 4.70 -1.72 -17.48
C GLU A 159 3.69 -2.47 -18.35
N TRP A 160 3.41 -3.75 -18.07
CA TRP A 160 2.38 -4.52 -18.76
C TRP A 160 0.99 -3.86 -18.63
N SER A 161 0.72 -3.22 -17.49
CA SER A 161 -0.51 -2.44 -17.33
C SER A 161 -0.54 -1.13 -18.14
N ALA A 162 0.63 -0.65 -18.60
CA ALA A 162 0.80 0.60 -19.33
C ALA A 162 1.00 0.41 -20.85
N SER A 163 1.52 -0.74 -21.27
CA SER A 163 1.81 -1.09 -22.66
C SER A 163 0.78 -2.11 -23.14
N ALA A 164 -0.22 -1.68 -23.92
CA ALA A 164 -1.21 -2.56 -24.56
C ALA A 164 -0.64 -3.34 -25.77
N ASP A 165 0.65 -3.17 -26.04
CA ASP A 165 1.35 -3.50 -27.27
C ASP A 165 2.49 -4.44 -26.87
N GLY A 166 2.21 -5.74 -26.83
CA GLY A 166 3.07 -6.76 -26.24
C GLY A 166 4.39 -6.99 -26.98
N ASN A 167 5.44 -6.25 -26.63
CA ASN A 167 6.81 -6.59 -27.02
C ASN A 167 7.86 -6.15 -25.97
N SER A 168 8.71 -7.09 -25.53
CA SER A 168 10.19 -6.95 -25.47
C SER A 168 10.87 -7.87 -24.41
N PRO A 169 12.03 -8.48 -24.73
CA PRO A 169 12.98 -8.96 -23.74
C PRO A 169 13.87 -7.81 -23.22
N HIS A 170 13.66 -7.40 -21.98
CA HIS A 170 14.44 -6.32 -21.35
C HIS A 170 15.88 -6.73 -21.04
N THR A 171 16.83 -5.85 -21.33
CA THR A 171 18.24 -5.96 -20.92
C THR A 171 18.39 -5.75 -19.39
N THR A 172 19.50 -6.23 -18.81
CA THR A 172 19.77 -6.10 -17.37
C THR A 172 19.78 -4.64 -16.89
N GLU A 173 20.26 -3.71 -17.70
CA GLU A 173 20.30 -2.28 -17.34
C GLU A 173 18.91 -1.62 -17.41
N GLU A 174 18.09 -1.99 -18.39
CA GLU A 174 16.69 -1.55 -18.44
C GLU A 174 15.91 -2.02 -17.22
N LEU A 175 16.12 -3.26 -16.77
CA LEU A 175 15.49 -3.80 -15.57
C LEU A 175 15.92 -3.08 -14.28
N LYS A 176 17.21 -2.73 -14.16
CA LYS A 176 17.71 -1.93 -13.03
C LYS A 176 17.10 -0.54 -13.02
N GLU A 177 17.07 0.12 -14.16
CA GLU A 177 16.48 1.45 -14.31
C GLU A 177 14.98 1.43 -14.01
N LEU A 178 14.29 0.39 -14.47
CA LEU A 178 12.88 0.18 -14.20
C LEU A 178 12.62 -0.08 -12.71
N GLY A 179 13.42 -0.93 -12.06
CA GLY A 179 13.36 -1.13 -10.61
C GLY A 179 13.61 0.16 -9.82
N ARG A 180 14.59 0.96 -10.25
CA ARG A 180 14.87 2.29 -9.68
C ARG A 180 13.65 3.21 -9.84
N LYS A 181 13.03 3.26 -11.01
CA LYS A 181 11.81 4.05 -11.24
C LYS A 181 10.67 3.63 -10.33
N VAL A 182 10.45 2.32 -10.13
CA VAL A 182 9.41 1.83 -9.21
C VAL A 182 9.69 2.25 -7.77
N MET A 183 10.92 2.08 -7.30
CA MET A 183 11.31 2.41 -5.92
C MET A 183 11.32 3.92 -5.65
N MET A 184 11.64 4.72 -6.67
CA MET A 184 11.75 6.18 -6.60
C MET A 184 10.53 6.90 -7.18
N ARG A 185 9.43 6.19 -7.45
CA ARG A 185 8.22 6.81 -7.97
C ARG A 185 7.67 7.77 -6.91
N ASP A 186 7.89 9.05 -7.11
CA ASP A 186 7.22 10.08 -6.32
C ASP A 186 5.73 10.04 -6.60
N ASN A 187 4.93 10.12 -5.53
CA ASN A 187 3.48 10.00 -5.52
C ASN A 187 2.79 11.21 -6.19
N GLY A 188 3.04 11.42 -7.49
CA GLY A 188 2.39 12.45 -8.28
C GLY A 188 0.85 12.35 -8.20
N SER A 189 0.26 13.46 -7.76
CA SER A 189 -1.13 13.93 -7.86
C SER A 189 -2.32 13.04 -7.46
N GLN A 190 -2.17 11.74 -7.21
CA GLN A 190 -3.32 10.88 -6.82
C GLN A 190 -3.35 10.41 -5.36
N THR A 191 -2.31 10.66 -4.57
CA THR A 191 -2.36 10.44 -3.11
C THR A 191 -1.50 11.49 -2.42
N GLU A 192 -2.00 12.73 -2.33
CA GLU A 192 -1.31 13.86 -1.67
C GLU A 192 -1.02 13.58 -0.18
N ASN A 193 -1.61 12.51 0.36
CA ASN A 193 -1.75 12.26 1.78
C ASN A 193 -1.16 10.92 2.29
N SER A 194 -0.67 10.05 1.39
CA SER A 194 0.04 8.80 1.79
C SER A 194 1.51 8.92 1.41
N LYS A 195 2.35 9.34 2.34
CA LYS A 195 3.81 9.29 2.17
C LYS A 195 4.29 7.96 2.73
N VAL A 196 4.63 7.02 1.86
CA VAL A 196 5.21 5.75 2.33
C VAL A 196 6.65 6.00 2.79
N TRP A 197 6.87 5.87 4.09
CA TRP A 197 8.16 5.99 4.77
C TRP A 197 8.69 4.60 5.11
N VAL A 198 9.66 4.10 4.35
CA VAL A 198 10.43 2.90 4.68
C VAL A 198 11.66 3.31 5.47
#